data_AF-A0A917KAY9-F1
#
_entry.id   AF-A0A917KAY9-F1
#
_cell.length_a   1.000
_cell.length_b   1.000
_cell.length_c   1.000
_cell.angle_alpha   90.00
_cell.angle_beta   90.00
_cell.angle_gamma   90.00
#
_symmetry.space_group_name_H-M   'P 1'
#
loop_
_entity.id
_entity.type
_entity.pdbx_description
1 polymer ?
#
loop_
_entity_poly.entity_id
_entity_poly.type
_entity_poly.pdbx_seq_one_letter_code
_entity_poly.pdbx_strand_id
1 'polypeptide(L)' 'MSSGDRALVVALRATQWELDEAAFELGGGRYTREQRYLLADRLTTLAAKLRAEEEGQPLIIDAAADRA' A
#
# COMPACT_ATOMS: atom_id res chain seq x y z
N MET A 1 -8.83 -15.93 -7.37
CA MET A 1 -8.74 -14.66 -6.64
C MET A 1 -9.91 -14.59 -5.67
N SER A 2 -9.61 -14.72 -4.38
CA SER A 2 -10.61 -14.66 -3.31
C SER A 2 -11.25 -13.27 -3.24
N SER A 3 -12.35 -13.14 -2.49
CA SER A 3 -12.93 -11.82 -2.21
C SER A 3 -11.96 -10.93 -1.41
N GLY A 4 -11.13 -11.55 -0.54
CA GLY A 4 -10.05 -10.89 0.19
C GLY A 4 -8.99 -10.31 -0.74
N ASP A 5 -8.47 -11.11 -1.67
CA ASP A 5 -7.47 -10.70 -2.66
C ASP A 5 -7.98 -9.52 -3.50
N ARG A 6 -9.26 -9.54 -3.90
CA ARG A 6 -9.89 -8.44 -4.65
C ARG A 6 -9.89 -7.14 -3.85
N ALA A 7 -10.30 -7.21 -2.59
CA ALA A 7 -10.31 -6.05 -1.71
C ALA A 7 -8.89 -5.52 -1.45
N LEU A 8 -7.91 -6.42 -1.31
CA LEU A 8 -6.52 -6.06 -1.14
C LEU A 8 -5.94 -5.40 -2.39
N VAL A 9 -6.21 -5.92 -3.59
CA VAL A 9 -5.80 -5.31 -4.86
C VAL A 9 -6.34 -3.89 -5.00
N VAL A 10 -7.62 -3.67 -4.65
CA VAL A 10 -8.22 -2.33 -4.67
C VAL A 10 -7.53 -1.40 -3.67
N ALA A 11 -7.29 -1.87 -2.44
CA ALA A 11 -6.60 -1.08 -1.43
C ALA A 11 -5.16 -0.72 -1.86
N LEU A 12 -4.41 -1.68 -2.42
CA LEU A 12 -3.06 -1.47 -2.93
C LEU A 12 -3.03 -0.42 -4.04
N ARG A 13 -3.95 -0.50 -5.01
CA ARG A 13 -4.01 0.46 -6.12
C ARG A 13 -4.40 1.86 -5.66
N ALA A 14 -5.35 1.97 -4.73
CA ALA A 14 -5.72 3.26 -4.16
C ALA A 14 -4.53 3.89 -3.41
N THR A 15 -3.86 3.14 -2.53
CA THR A 15 -2.69 3.63 -1.82
C THR A 15 -1.53 3.99 -2.74
N GLN A 16 -1.32 3.24 -3.84
CA GLN A 16 -0.31 3.57 -4.84
C GLN A 16 -0.56 4.97 -5.43
N TRP A 17 -1.79 5.25 -5.87
CA TRP A 17 -2.13 6.56 -6.45
C TRP A 17 -1.95 7.70 -5.45
N GLU A 18 -2.31 7.49 -4.19
CA GLU A 18 -2.14 8.51 -3.17
C GLU A 18 -0.67 8.78 -2.82
N LEU A 19 0.19 7.75 -2.89
CA LEU A 19 1.63 7.92 -2.75
C LEU A 19 2.20 8.71 -3.94
N ASP A 20 1.75 8.42 -5.15
CA ASP A 20 2.17 9.14 -6.36
C ASP A 20 1.75 10.62 -6.30
N GLU A 21 0.51 10.89 -5.89
CA GLU A 21 0.01 12.26 -5.69
C GLU A 21 0.77 13.00 -4.58
N ALA A 22 1.02 12.33 -3.45
CA ALA A 22 1.80 12.91 -2.36
C ALA A 22 3.23 13.27 -2.79
N ALA A 23 3.90 12.38 -3.54
CA ALA A 23 5.23 12.63 -4.06
C ALA A 23 5.26 13.86 -4.99
N PHE A 24 4.26 13.97 -5.87
CA PHE A 24 4.10 15.11 -6.78
C PHE A 24 3.85 16.43 -6.02
N GLU A 25 2.89 16.45 -5.10
CA GLU A 25 2.50 17.65 -4.35
C GLU A 25 3.56 18.09 -3.33
N LEU A 26 4.32 17.15 -2.75
CA LEU A 26 5.48 17.44 -1.89
C LEU A 26 6.57 18.18 -2.67
N GLY A 27 6.89 17.73 -3.89
CA GLY A 27 7.82 18.43 -4.78
C GLY A 27 7.36 19.84 -5.13
N GLY A 28 6.04 20.06 -5.17
CA GLY A 28 5.41 21.36 -5.40
C GLY A 28 5.19 22.22 -4.16
N GLY A 29 5.51 21.75 -2.95
CA GLY A 29 5.29 22.49 -1.69
C GLY A 29 3.82 22.70 -1.32
N ARG A 30 2.89 21.97 -1.94
CA ARG A 30 1.43 22.09 -1.76
C ARG A 30 0.83 21.01 -0.86
N TYR A 31 1.64 20.02 -0.48
CA TYR A 31 1.19 18.93 0.36
C TYR A 31 1.07 19.34 1.84
N THR A 32 -0.15 19.33 2.36
CA THR A 32 -0.45 19.82 3.71
C THR A 32 -0.14 18.80 4.79
N ARG A 33 -0.10 19.27 6.04
CA ARG A 33 0.08 18.41 7.21
C ARG A 33 -1.08 17.45 7.39
N GLU A 34 -2.30 17.90 7.13
CA GLU A 34 -3.53 17.11 7.19
C GLU A 34 -3.52 15.99 6.16
N GLN A 35 -3.13 16.30 4.91
CA GLN A 35 -2.96 15.29 3.85
C GLN A 35 -1.94 14.23 4.25
N ARG A 36 -0.82 14.65 4.86
CA ARG A 36 0.21 13.73 5.38
C ARG A 36 -0.32 12.80 6.48
N TYR A 37 -1.16 13.31 7.39
CA TYR A 37 -1.79 12.47 8.41
C TYR A 37 -2.77 11.47 7.80
N LEU A 38 -3.62 11.91 6.86
CA LEU A 38 -4.57 11.03 6.18
C LEU A 38 -3.87 9.91 5.41
N LEU A 39 -2.78 10.21 4.71
CA LEU A 39 -1.97 9.20 4.03
C LEU A 39 -1.36 8.18 5.02
N ALA A 40 -0.87 8.65 6.17
CA ALA A 40 -0.32 7.77 7.20
C ALA A 40 -1.38 6.80 7.78
N ASP A 41 -2.60 7.27 8.01
CA ASP A 41 -3.71 6.43 8.49
C ASP A 41 -4.10 5.36 7.46
N ARG A 42 -4.12 5.72 6.18
CA ARG A 42 -4.41 4.80 5.08
C ARG A 42 -3.31 3.75 4.92
N LEU A 43 -2.04 4.15 5.02
CA LEU A 43 -0.90 3.22 5.01
C LEU A 43 -0.93 2.26 6.20
N THR A 44 -1.32 2.75 7.39
CA THR A 44 -1.49 1.91 8.58
C THR A 44 -2.57 0.86 8.37
N THR A 45 -3.70 1.25 7.77
CA THR A 45 -4.80 0.35 7.44
C THR A 45 -4.39 -0.70 6.40
N LEU A 46 -3.68 -0.31 5.35
CA LEU A 46 -3.16 -1.25 4.35
C LEU A 46 -2.17 -2.23 4.98
N ALA A 47 -1.26 -1.75 5.84
CA ALA A 47 -0.30 -2.60 6.54
C ALA A 47 -0.99 -3.63 7.44
N ALA A 48 -2.10 -3.26 8.10
CA ALA A 48 -2.90 -4.21 8.86
C ALA A 48 -3.54 -5.29 7.96
N LYS A 49 -4.09 -4.90 6.81
CA LYS A 49 -4.69 -5.84 5.84
C LYS A 49 -3.67 -6.84 5.30
N LEU A 50 -2.46 -6.37 4.96
CA LEU A 50 -1.39 -7.22 4.46
C LEU A 50 -0.94 -8.27 5.49
N ARG A 51 -0.89 -7.89 6.77
CA ARG A 51 -0.52 -8.81 7.86
C ARG A 51 -1.65 -9.78 8.25
N ALA A 52 -2.91 -9.39 8.07
CA ALA A 52 -4.05 -10.24 8.41
C ALA A 52 -4.12 -11.54 7.58
N GLU A 53 -3.47 -11.60 6.42
CA GLU A 53 -3.39 -12.84 5.63
C GLU A 53 -2.30 -13.82 6.13
N GLU A 54 -1.41 -13.42 7.04
CA GLU A 54 -0.34 -14.29 7.56
C GLU A 54 -0.83 -15.41 8.50
N GLU A 55 -2.06 -15.32 9.06
CA GLU A 55 -2.59 -16.35 9.97
C GLU A 55 -3.02 -17.66 9.26
N GLY A 56 -2.95 -17.74 7.93
CA GLY A 56 -3.57 -18.84 7.17
C GLY A 56 -2.72 -19.63 6.17
N GLN A 57 -1.68 -19.07 5.54
CA GLN A 57 -0.78 -19.79 4.60
C GLN A 57 0.36 -18.88 4.08
N PRO A 58 1.48 -19.45 3.57
CA PRO A 58 2.76 -18.77 3.50
C PRO A 58 2.85 -17.75 2.36
N LEU A 59 3.41 -16.59 2.70
CA LEU A 59 3.84 -15.56 1.77
C LEU A 59 5.00 -16.10 0.91
N ILE A 60 4.69 -16.70 -0.26
CA ILE A 60 5.72 -17.01 -1.26
C ILE A 60 5.89 -15.78 -2.15
N ILE A 61 6.83 -14.92 -1.76
CA ILE A 61 7.44 -13.96 -2.67
C ILE A 61 8.48 -14.74 -3.48
N ASP A 62 8.10 -15.31 -4.62
CA ASP A 62 9.07 -15.67 -5.65
C ASP A 62 9.53 -14.36 -6.30
N ALA A 63 10.42 -13.67 -5.59
CA ALA A 63 11.40 -12.88 -6.30
C ALA A 63 12.23 -13.90 -7.08
N ALA A 64 12.37 -13.76 -8.40
CA ALA A 64 13.73 -13.87 -8.90
C ALA A 64 14.47 -12.67 -8.24
N ALA A 65 14.92 -12.70 -6.98
CA ALA A 65 15.97 -13.55 -6.41
C ALA A 65 16.97 -13.94 -7.49
N ASP A 66 17.93 -13.03 -7.65
CA ASP A 66 19.25 -13.30 -8.20
C ASP A 66 19.29 -14.01 -9.55
N ARG A 67 19.02 -13.26 -10.61
CA ARG A 67 19.72 -13.44 -11.89
C ARG A 67 19.96 -12.05 -12.48
N ALA A 68 21.13 -11.67 -12.95
CA ALA A 68 22.50 -12.16 -12.94
C ALA A 68 23.33 -10.96 -13.44
#